data_AF-A0A660T286-F1
#
_entry.id   AF-A0A660T286-F1
#
_cell.length_a   1.000
_cell.length_b   1.000
_cell.length_c   1.000
_cell.angle_alpha   90.00
_cell.angle_beta   90.00
_cell.angle_gamma   90.00
#
_symmetry.space_group_name_H-M   'P 1'
#
loop_
_entity.id
_entity.type
_entity.pdbx_description
1 polymer ?
#
loop_
_entity_poly.entity_id
_entity_poly.type
_entity_poly.pdbx_seq_one_letter_code
_entity_poly.pdbx_strand_id
1 'polypeptide(L)'
;MWNQVNIRSVSTTDFVNRQTVCRFSGEEIILDLSLGLFSSAGVDAGSLLLLKTIAKKIDLGKLSSILDVGCGVGTLGLSLAKRCPDAEVFMVDRDELAVDFTRHNADLNRLKNIRTASRLMLEGPHSGSYDLILSNFPAKAGAPVLRDYLNRSLPLLKPQGTAVIVIVYTLAKLCRELITEEGGEIVHVDASKQHTVFHYRSAADHDADSADNKSLLQPYIRNSDEFKIKRTRYNLDTVWNINDFDTLSWRLKLMGELINREPRYGVMVFWSPGQGHLPLAVCRQKGARPEKVILTGRDRLELLISAHNLKAMGTDLPLEIRPMADPGMEGCFGEKKSADLLITDLSPVPRTDWSSSLKDEAAKVLKTGGVWGIAGRSADVAVLTKVSRGWTTLEDKRTRGWRAVVYRKN
;
A
#
# COMPACT_ATOMS: atom_id res chain seq x y z
N MET A 1 -0.32 -4.56 43.69
CA MET A 1 -1.45 -4.93 42.79
C MET A 1 -1.38 -3.97 41.61
N TRP A 2 -0.58 -4.29 40.58
CA TRP A 2 -0.43 -3.45 39.39
C TRP A 2 -1.49 -3.89 38.40
N ASN A 3 -2.42 -2.98 38.06
CA ASN A 3 -3.42 -3.19 37.04
C ASN A 3 -2.75 -3.68 35.75
N GLN A 4 -3.03 -4.92 35.36
CA GLN A 4 -2.87 -5.33 33.97
C GLN A 4 -3.82 -4.45 33.16
N VAL A 5 -3.26 -3.42 32.52
CA VAL A 5 -3.94 -2.78 31.41
C VAL A 5 -4.12 -3.87 30.37
N ASN A 6 -5.36 -4.26 30.10
CA ASN A 6 -5.71 -5.07 28.94
C ASN A 6 -5.36 -4.22 27.70
N ILE A 7 -4.13 -4.32 27.22
CA ILE A 7 -3.68 -3.61 26.03
C ILE A 7 -4.22 -4.39 24.84
N ARG A 8 -5.37 -3.97 24.30
CA ARG A 8 -5.94 -4.53 23.09
C ARG A 8 -5.09 -4.08 21.90
N SER A 9 -4.59 -5.02 21.10
CA SER A 9 -3.99 -4.72 19.80
C SER A 9 -5.05 -4.13 18.85
N VAL A 10 -4.64 -3.25 17.94
CA VAL A 10 -5.55 -2.66 16.95
C VAL A 10 -6.18 -3.76 16.08
N SER A 11 -7.49 -3.68 15.86
CA SER A 11 -8.28 -4.55 14.98
C SER A 11 -8.83 -3.76 13.78
N THR A 12 -9.10 -4.43 12.66
CA THR A 12 -9.75 -3.82 11.48
C THR A 12 -11.02 -3.05 11.82
N THR A 13 -11.79 -3.52 12.83
CA THR A 13 -13.01 -2.83 13.30
C THR A 13 -12.75 -1.43 13.84
N ASP A 14 -11.55 -1.14 14.34
CA ASP A 14 -11.18 0.16 14.92
C ASP A 14 -11.03 1.24 13.84
N PHE A 15 -10.93 0.84 12.56
CA PHE A 15 -10.83 1.73 11.40
C PHE A 15 -12.17 1.96 10.69
N VAL A 16 -13.25 1.29 11.13
CA VAL A 16 -14.57 1.41 10.52
C VAL A 16 -15.15 2.78 10.85
N ASN A 17 -15.41 3.57 9.82
CA ASN A 17 -16.01 4.89 9.96
C ASN A 17 -17.50 4.89 9.58
N ARG A 18 -17.90 4.09 8.59
CA ARG A 18 -19.27 4.05 8.08
C ARG A 18 -19.55 2.71 7.41
N GLN A 19 -20.80 2.27 7.48
CA GLN A 19 -21.31 1.14 6.70
C GLN A 19 -22.18 1.62 5.53
N THR A 20 -22.12 0.92 4.39
CA THR A 20 -22.96 1.14 3.22
C THR A 20 -23.40 -0.20 2.60
N VAL A 21 -24.37 -0.16 1.69
CA VAL A 21 -24.79 -1.31 0.89
C VAL A 21 -24.40 -1.10 -0.57
N CYS A 22 -23.88 -2.15 -1.22
CA CYS A 22 -23.73 -2.22 -2.66
C CYS A 22 -24.70 -3.27 -3.22
N ARG A 23 -25.37 -2.94 -4.33
CA ARG A 23 -26.36 -3.80 -4.98
C ARG A 23 -25.86 -4.18 -6.37
N PHE A 24 -25.85 -5.46 -6.68
CA PHE A 24 -25.37 -5.96 -7.96
C PHE A 24 -26.15 -7.20 -8.40
N SER A 25 -26.81 -7.13 -9.56
CA SER A 25 -27.46 -8.27 -10.21
C SER A 25 -28.42 -9.07 -9.31
N GLY A 26 -29.21 -8.38 -8.48
CA GLY A 26 -30.17 -8.97 -7.54
C GLY A 26 -29.60 -9.29 -6.15
N GLU A 27 -28.28 -9.21 -5.99
CA GLU A 27 -27.59 -9.44 -4.71
C GLU A 27 -27.27 -8.13 -4.00
N GLU A 28 -27.13 -8.22 -2.68
CA GLU A 28 -26.68 -7.13 -1.82
C GLU A 28 -25.45 -7.56 -1.02
N ILE A 29 -24.48 -6.67 -0.92
CA ILE A 29 -23.36 -6.79 0.01
C ILE A 29 -23.31 -5.58 0.93
N ILE A 30 -22.95 -5.83 2.19
CA ILE A 30 -22.70 -4.80 3.20
C ILE A 30 -21.21 -4.49 3.21
N LEU A 31 -20.84 -3.21 3.18
CA LEU A 31 -19.46 -2.76 3.16
C LEU A 31 -19.22 -1.80 4.32
N ASP A 32 -18.33 -2.18 5.22
CA ASP A 32 -17.70 -1.25 6.14
C ASP A 32 -16.58 -0.49 5.41
N LEU A 33 -16.53 0.82 5.66
CA LEU A 33 -15.65 1.79 5.00
C LEU A 33 -14.72 2.44 6.01
N SER A 34 -13.50 2.80 5.57
CA SER A 34 -12.52 3.52 6.39
C SER A 34 -12.18 4.89 5.83
N LEU A 35 -11.91 5.86 6.71
CA LEU A 35 -11.29 7.14 6.33
C LEU A 35 -9.85 6.97 5.83
N GLY A 36 -9.22 5.81 6.07
CA GLY A 36 -7.90 5.47 5.60
C GLY A 36 -7.87 4.89 4.17
N LEU A 37 -9.01 4.73 3.50
CA LEU A 37 -9.13 4.10 2.19
C LEU A 37 -9.88 4.99 1.19
N PHE A 38 -9.76 4.68 -0.11
CA PHE A 38 -10.34 5.48 -1.20
C PHE A 38 -11.87 5.64 -1.06
N SER A 39 -12.60 4.54 -0.91
CA SER A 39 -14.05 4.55 -0.69
C SER A 39 -14.38 4.79 0.79
N SER A 40 -14.25 6.03 1.23
CA SER A 40 -14.45 6.41 2.65
C SER A 40 -15.87 6.90 2.98
N ALA A 41 -16.62 7.37 1.98
CA ALA A 41 -17.94 7.99 2.17
C ALA A 41 -19.11 7.16 1.61
N GLY A 42 -18.83 6.29 0.64
CA GLY A 42 -19.80 5.47 -0.08
C GLY A 42 -19.15 4.68 -1.22
N VAL A 43 -19.97 3.97 -1.98
CA VAL A 43 -19.51 3.22 -3.16
C VAL A 43 -19.13 4.18 -4.28
N ASP A 44 -17.96 3.98 -4.89
CA ASP A 44 -17.46 4.81 -5.99
C ASP A 44 -18.32 4.71 -7.26
N ALA A 45 -18.52 5.84 -7.94
CA ALA A 45 -19.33 5.91 -9.14
C ALA A 45 -18.70 5.15 -10.33
N GLY A 46 -17.37 5.11 -10.43
CA GLY A 46 -16.64 4.31 -11.42
C GLY A 46 -16.84 2.82 -11.17
N SER A 47 -16.74 2.38 -9.92
CA SER A 47 -17.04 0.98 -9.54
C SER A 47 -18.48 0.56 -9.87
N LEU A 48 -19.47 1.43 -9.61
CA LEU A 48 -20.87 1.17 -9.98
C LEU A 48 -21.07 1.07 -11.49
N LEU A 49 -20.42 1.95 -12.26
CA LEU A 49 -20.45 1.91 -13.73
C LEU A 49 -19.83 0.60 -14.24
N LEU A 50 -18.68 0.19 -13.70
CA LEU A 50 -18.01 -1.05 -14.05
C LEU A 50 -18.94 -2.25 -13.80
N LEU A 51 -19.51 -2.39 -12.60
CA LEU A 51 -20.47 -3.46 -12.28
C LEU A 51 -21.66 -3.47 -13.24
N LYS A 52 -22.24 -2.30 -13.53
CA LYS A 52 -23.37 -2.18 -14.48
C LYS A 52 -23.01 -2.73 -15.87
N THR A 53 -21.79 -2.48 -16.36
CA THR A 53 -21.35 -2.99 -17.66
C THR A 53 -21.11 -4.50 -17.63
N ILE A 54 -20.54 -5.03 -16.54
CA ILE A 54 -20.36 -6.47 -16.34
C ILE A 54 -21.73 -7.18 -16.40
N ALA A 55 -22.71 -6.71 -15.63
CA ALA A 55 -24.06 -7.30 -15.61
C ALA A 55 -24.73 -7.37 -17.00
N LYS A 56 -24.35 -6.47 -17.92
CA LYS A 56 -24.91 -6.40 -19.28
C LYS A 56 -24.15 -7.22 -20.31
N LYS A 57 -22.85 -7.45 -20.10
CA LYS A 57 -21.92 -7.90 -21.16
C LYS A 57 -21.22 -9.21 -20.87
N ILE A 58 -21.13 -9.59 -19.60
CA ILE A 58 -20.47 -10.81 -19.17
C ILE A 58 -21.52 -11.82 -18.74
N ASP A 59 -21.39 -13.05 -19.23
CA ASP A 59 -22.18 -14.18 -18.75
C ASP A 59 -21.64 -14.64 -17.39
N LEU A 60 -22.25 -14.12 -16.32
CA LEU A 60 -21.83 -14.41 -14.94
C LEU A 60 -21.91 -15.89 -14.58
N GLY A 61 -22.74 -16.69 -15.27
CA GLY A 61 -22.88 -18.13 -15.04
C GLY A 61 -21.69 -18.96 -15.53
N LYS A 62 -20.78 -18.37 -16.31
CA LYS A 62 -19.57 -19.04 -16.84
C LYS A 62 -18.28 -18.65 -16.14
N LEU A 63 -18.33 -17.74 -15.17
CA LEU A 63 -17.15 -17.32 -14.45
C LEU A 63 -16.74 -18.38 -13.43
N SER A 64 -15.47 -18.77 -13.44
CA SER A 64 -14.87 -19.70 -12.48
C SER A 64 -13.67 -19.08 -11.75
N SER A 65 -12.98 -18.12 -12.36
CA SER A 65 -11.80 -17.46 -11.79
C SER A 65 -11.82 -15.96 -12.11
N ILE A 66 -11.75 -15.14 -11.07
CA ILE A 66 -11.87 -13.68 -11.14
C ILE A 66 -10.69 -13.03 -10.40
N LEU A 67 -10.07 -12.01 -11.00
CA LEU A 67 -9.04 -11.18 -10.36
C LEU A 67 -9.53 -9.73 -10.21
N ASP A 68 -9.56 -9.22 -8.97
CA ASP A 68 -9.82 -7.80 -8.65
C ASP A 68 -8.52 -7.09 -8.24
N VAL A 69 -8.05 -6.16 -9.07
CA VAL A 69 -6.79 -5.45 -8.90
C VAL A 69 -7.03 -4.03 -8.37
N GLY A 70 -6.52 -3.75 -7.18
CA GLY A 70 -6.82 -2.53 -6.43
C GLY A 70 -8.17 -2.65 -5.72
N CYS A 71 -8.37 -3.74 -4.98
CA CYS A 71 -9.68 -4.12 -4.47
C CYS A 71 -10.26 -3.16 -3.41
N GLY A 72 -9.44 -2.35 -2.74
CA GLY A 72 -9.91 -1.36 -1.78
C GLY A 72 -10.69 -1.98 -0.62
N VAL A 73 -11.96 -1.58 -0.44
CA VAL A 73 -12.88 -2.17 0.56
C VAL A 73 -13.58 -3.45 0.07
N GLY A 74 -13.27 -3.90 -1.15
CA GLY A 74 -13.80 -5.12 -1.74
C GLY A 74 -15.06 -4.95 -2.59
N THR A 75 -15.46 -3.71 -2.92
CA THR A 75 -16.72 -3.41 -3.65
C THR A 75 -16.96 -4.31 -4.86
N LEU A 76 -15.96 -4.43 -5.75
CA LEU A 76 -16.13 -5.12 -7.02
C LEU A 76 -16.04 -6.63 -6.85
N GLY A 77 -14.93 -7.13 -6.31
CA GLY A 77 -14.71 -8.57 -6.12
C GLY A 77 -15.74 -9.21 -5.19
N LEU A 78 -16.14 -8.58 -4.08
CA LEU A 78 -17.15 -9.16 -3.18
C LEU A 78 -18.56 -9.18 -3.82
N SER A 79 -18.89 -8.20 -4.67
CA SER A 79 -20.16 -8.22 -5.41
C SER A 79 -20.20 -9.40 -6.38
N LEU A 80 -19.09 -9.69 -7.05
CA LEU A 80 -18.95 -10.84 -7.93
C LEU A 80 -18.90 -12.16 -7.16
N ALA A 81 -18.18 -12.22 -6.05
CA ALA A 81 -18.11 -13.41 -5.19
C ALA A 81 -19.49 -13.80 -4.66
N LYS A 82 -20.31 -12.82 -4.27
CA LYS A 82 -21.69 -13.03 -3.85
C LYS A 82 -22.58 -13.55 -4.99
N ARG A 83 -22.44 -12.95 -6.18
CA ARG A 83 -23.28 -13.29 -7.35
C ARG A 83 -22.88 -14.60 -8.03
N CYS A 84 -21.60 -14.98 -7.95
CA CYS A 84 -21.01 -16.15 -8.57
C CYS A 84 -20.38 -17.04 -7.48
N PRO A 85 -21.19 -17.77 -6.69
CA PRO A 85 -20.69 -18.53 -5.53
C PRO A 85 -19.70 -19.66 -5.91
N ASP A 86 -19.77 -20.14 -7.15
CA ASP A 86 -18.88 -21.19 -7.68
C ASP A 86 -17.56 -20.64 -8.26
N ALA A 87 -17.42 -19.31 -8.39
CA ALA A 87 -16.20 -18.67 -8.87
C ALA A 87 -15.24 -18.39 -7.71
N GLU A 88 -13.94 -18.66 -7.92
CA GLU A 88 -12.88 -18.18 -7.03
C GLU A 88 -12.55 -16.73 -7.37
N VAL A 89 -12.62 -15.84 -6.37
CA VAL A 89 -12.30 -14.42 -6.54
C VAL A 89 -11.02 -14.08 -5.79
N PHE A 90 -9.95 -13.81 -6.53
CA PHE A 90 -8.69 -13.33 -5.98
C PHE A 90 -8.67 -11.80 -6.00
N MET A 91 -8.45 -11.18 -4.85
CA MET A 91 -8.51 -9.73 -4.68
C MET A 91 -7.17 -9.21 -4.16
N VAL A 92 -6.57 -8.28 -4.88
CA VAL A 92 -5.24 -7.80 -4.55
C VAL A 92 -5.22 -6.28 -4.42
N ASP A 93 -4.43 -5.78 -3.48
CA ASP A 93 -4.19 -4.36 -3.31
C ASP A 93 -2.76 -4.14 -2.83
N ARG A 94 -2.19 -2.96 -3.09
CA ARG A 94 -0.87 -2.60 -2.55
C ARG A 94 -0.95 -2.14 -1.10
N ASP A 95 -2.14 -1.81 -0.63
CA ASP A 95 -2.40 -1.26 0.69
C ASP A 95 -2.89 -2.36 1.65
N GLU A 96 -2.11 -2.68 2.68
CA GLU A 96 -2.48 -3.71 3.67
C GLU A 96 -3.82 -3.44 4.36
N LEU A 97 -4.16 -2.16 4.61
CA LEU A 97 -5.46 -1.85 5.21
C LEU A 97 -6.61 -2.19 4.25
N ALA A 98 -6.43 -2.04 2.93
CA ALA A 98 -7.42 -2.43 1.93
C ALA A 98 -7.62 -3.95 1.91
N VAL A 99 -6.51 -4.70 1.96
CA VAL A 99 -6.54 -6.17 2.03
C VAL A 99 -7.28 -6.63 3.28
N ASP A 100 -7.00 -6.02 4.44
CA ASP A 100 -7.68 -6.34 5.70
C ASP A 100 -9.16 -5.95 5.70
N PHE A 101 -9.52 -4.79 5.13
CA PHE A 101 -10.93 -4.40 4.96
C PHE A 101 -11.68 -5.32 4.01
N THR A 102 -11.05 -5.77 2.94
CA THR A 102 -11.64 -6.73 2.01
C THR A 102 -11.94 -8.06 2.70
N ARG A 103 -11.02 -8.58 3.54
CA ARG A 103 -11.26 -9.78 4.36
C ARG A 103 -12.38 -9.55 5.37
N HIS A 104 -12.35 -8.44 6.10
CA HIS A 104 -13.39 -8.07 7.06
C HIS A 104 -14.78 -8.00 6.40
N ASN A 105 -14.88 -7.36 5.23
CA ASN A 105 -16.13 -7.27 4.49
C ASN A 105 -16.56 -8.61 3.88
N ALA A 106 -15.62 -9.48 3.49
CA ALA A 106 -15.96 -10.84 3.09
C ALA A 106 -16.62 -11.61 4.24
N ASP A 107 -16.04 -11.54 5.45
CA ASP A 107 -16.57 -12.17 6.66
C ASP A 107 -17.94 -11.61 7.02
N LEU A 108 -18.11 -10.28 6.94
CA LEU A 108 -19.39 -9.59 7.17
C LEU A 108 -20.51 -10.12 6.25
N ASN A 109 -20.17 -10.48 5.00
CA ASN A 109 -21.10 -11.03 4.01
C ASN A 109 -21.11 -12.57 3.95
N ARG A 110 -20.33 -13.24 4.81
CA ARG A 110 -20.18 -14.71 4.87
C ARG A 110 -19.70 -15.32 3.56
N LEU A 111 -18.83 -14.61 2.84
CA LEU A 111 -18.25 -15.05 1.57
C LEU A 111 -17.01 -15.91 1.83
N LYS A 112 -16.96 -17.11 1.24
CA LYS A 112 -15.88 -18.07 1.44
C LYS A 112 -15.05 -18.35 0.18
N ASN A 113 -15.55 -17.93 -0.98
CA ASN A 113 -14.95 -18.13 -2.30
C ASN A 113 -13.98 -17.00 -2.67
N ILE A 114 -13.35 -16.38 -1.67
CA ILE A 114 -12.45 -15.25 -1.88
C ILE A 114 -11.05 -15.53 -1.32
N ARG A 115 -10.06 -14.97 -1.99
CA ARG A 115 -8.67 -14.92 -1.52
C ARG A 115 -8.19 -13.49 -1.60
N THR A 116 -7.32 -13.10 -0.68
CA THR A 116 -6.73 -11.76 -0.72
C THR A 116 -5.23 -11.78 -0.51
N ALA A 117 -4.52 -10.87 -1.17
CA ALA A 117 -3.09 -10.70 -1.00
C ALA A 117 -2.65 -9.25 -1.22
N SER A 118 -1.60 -8.84 -0.52
CA SER A 118 -0.90 -7.59 -0.79
C SER A 118 0.02 -7.73 -1.99
N ARG A 119 -0.30 -7.03 -3.08
CA ARG A 119 0.45 -7.06 -4.34
C ARG A 119 0.47 -5.69 -5.01
N LEU A 120 1.59 -5.37 -5.65
CA LEU A 120 1.69 -4.19 -6.49
C LEU A 120 1.11 -4.51 -7.87
N MET A 121 -0.14 -4.08 -8.11
CA MET A 121 -0.87 -4.39 -9.35
C MET A 121 -0.87 -5.90 -9.65
N LEU A 122 -0.27 -6.31 -10.77
CA LEU A 122 -0.20 -7.69 -11.25
C LEU A 122 1.10 -8.40 -10.83
N GLU A 123 1.69 -8.02 -9.71
CA GLU A 123 2.90 -8.65 -9.14
C GLU A 123 2.77 -10.17 -8.93
N GLY A 124 3.91 -10.85 -9.04
CA GLY A 124 4.12 -12.22 -8.59
C GLY A 124 3.67 -13.26 -9.62
N PRO A 125 3.99 -14.54 -9.39
CA PRO A 125 3.40 -15.59 -10.20
C PRO A 125 1.89 -15.56 -9.99
N HIS A 126 1.16 -15.53 -11.09
CA HIS A 126 -0.26 -15.86 -11.10
C HIS A 126 -0.34 -17.36 -11.34
N SER A 127 -1.07 -18.08 -10.49
CA SER A 127 -1.17 -19.55 -10.56
C SER A 127 -2.17 -20.03 -11.61
N GLY A 128 -2.50 -19.19 -12.60
CA GLY A 128 -3.46 -19.52 -13.65
C GLY A 128 -3.95 -18.29 -14.39
N SER A 129 -4.74 -18.56 -15.42
CA SER A 129 -5.45 -17.56 -16.22
C SER A 129 -6.86 -17.32 -15.64
N TYR A 130 -7.37 -16.09 -15.77
CA TYR A 130 -8.66 -15.64 -15.24
C TYR A 130 -9.71 -15.54 -16.35
N ASP A 131 -10.97 -15.84 -16.01
CA ASP A 131 -12.11 -15.58 -16.89
C ASP A 131 -12.40 -14.07 -16.93
N LEU A 132 -12.17 -13.39 -15.80
CA LEU A 132 -12.41 -11.96 -15.65
C LEU A 132 -11.31 -11.31 -14.81
N ILE A 133 -10.68 -10.27 -15.35
CA ILE A 133 -9.81 -9.36 -14.58
C ILE A 133 -10.53 -8.02 -14.50
N LEU A 134 -10.57 -7.39 -13.33
CA LEU A 134 -11.20 -6.09 -13.13
C LEU A 134 -10.33 -5.14 -12.33
N SER A 135 -10.42 -3.85 -12.64
CA SER A 135 -9.74 -2.80 -11.88
C SER A 135 -10.45 -1.45 -11.99
N ASN A 136 -10.61 -0.78 -10.84
CA ASN A 136 -10.83 0.66 -10.79
C ASN A 136 -9.46 1.36 -10.77
N PHE A 137 -8.92 1.61 -11.95
CA PHE A 137 -7.51 1.94 -12.09
C PHE A 137 -7.20 3.32 -11.51
N PRO A 138 -6.23 3.44 -10.60
CA PRO A 138 -5.93 4.70 -9.93
C PRO A 138 -5.29 5.68 -10.92
N ALA A 139 -6.00 6.77 -11.24
CA ALA A 139 -5.51 7.79 -12.17
C ALA A 139 -4.12 8.36 -11.81
N LYS A 140 -3.79 8.39 -10.52
CA LYS A 140 -2.49 8.88 -10.05
C LYS A 140 -1.32 7.98 -10.45
N ALA A 141 -1.55 6.70 -10.78
CA ALA A 141 -0.49 5.75 -11.15
C ALA A 141 0.32 6.17 -12.40
N GLY A 142 -0.29 6.98 -13.28
CA GLY A 142 0.38 7.52 -14.45
C GLY A 142 0.41 6.55 -15.65
N ALA A 143 0.80 7.09 -16.80
CA ALA A 143 0.79 6.39 -18.08
C ALA A 143 1.70 5.15 -18.13
N PRO A 144 2.94 5.16 -17.59
CA PRO A 144 3.81 3.99 -17.64
C PRO A 144 3.23 2.79 -16.87
N VAL A 145 2.65 3.03 -15.70
CA VAL A 145 2.00 1.98 -14.89
C VAL A 145 0.73 1.48 -15.56
N LEU A 146 -0.05 2.36 -16.21
CA LEU A 146 -1.22 1.95 -16.99
C LEU A 146 -0.82 1.04 -18.15
N ARG A 147 0.23 1.41 -18.91
CA ARG A 147 0.76 0.59 -20.00
C ARG A 147 1.19 -0.80 -19.49
N ASP A 148 1.99 -0.84 -18.42
CA ASP A 148 2.45 -2.09 -17.81
C ASP A 148 1.29 -2.95 -17.29
N TYR A 149 0.29 -2.36 -16.65
CA TYR A 149 -0.92 -3.06 -16.22
C TYR A 149 -1.66 -3.69 -17.42
N LEU A 150 -1.88 -2.94 -18.49
CA LEU A 150 -2.57 -3.43 -19.68
C LEU A 150 -1.78 -4.60 -20.31
N ASN A 151 -0.48 -4.40 -20.53
CA ASN A 151 0.43 -5.41 -21.06
C ASN A 151 0.42 -6.71 -20.23
N ARG A 152 0.56 -6.61 -18.90
CA ARG A 152 0.57 -7.77 -18.00
C ARG A 152 -0.80 -8.42 -17.83
N SER A 153 -1.90 -7.69 -18.07
CA SER A 153 -3.26 -8.25 -17.90
C SER A 153 -3.65 -9.23 -19.00
N LEU A 154 -3.17 -9.02 -20.23
CA LEU A 154 -3.53 -9.83 -21.40
C LEU A 154 -3.11 -11.30 -21.30
N PRO A 155 -1.85 -11.66 -20.97
CA PRO A 155 -1.44 -13.07 -20.85
C PRO A 155 -2.05 -13.77 -19.64
N LEU A 156 -2.67 -13.02 -18.72
CA LEU A 156 -3.37 -13.57 -17.56
C LEU A 156 -4.83 -13.93 -17.89
N LEU A 157 -5.34 -13.63 -19.07
CA LEU A 157 -6.70 -14.02 -19.46
C LEU A 157 -6.73 -15.44 -20.01
N LYS A 158 -7.77 -16.20 -19.66
CA LYS A 158 -8.09 -17.46 -20.36
C LYS A 158 -8.48 -17.17 -21.81
N PRO A 159 -8.51 -18.19 -22.70
CA PRO A 159 -9.21 -18.06 -23.97
C PRO A 159 -10.63 -17.53 -23.75
N GLN A 160 -11.02 -16.47 -24.45
CA GLN A 160 -12.29 -15.73 -24.30
C GLN A 160 -12.48 -14.98 -22.95
N GLY A 161 -11.50 -15.05 -22.05
CA GLY A 161 -11.44 -14.24 -20.84
C GLY A 161 -11.44 -12.74 -21.19
N THR A 162 -11.97 -11.92 -20.29
CA THR A 162 -12.14 -10.49 -20.52
C THR A 162 -11.55 -9.69 -19.37
N ALA A 163 -10.76 -8.67 -19.67
CA ALA A 163 -10.35 -7.66 -18.70
C ALA A 163 -11.30 -6.45 -18.78
N VAL A 164 -11.68 -5.91 -17.62
CA VAL A 164 -12.60 -4.78 -17.48
C VAL A 164 -11.95 -3.72 -16.61
N ILE A 165 -11.56 -2.60 -17.23
CA ILE A 165 -10.94 -1.47 -16.53
C ILE A 165 -11.90 -0.28 -16.54
N VAL A 166 -12.08 0.35 -15.38
CA VAL A 166 -12.69 1.68 -15.30
C VAL A 166 -11.62 2.71 -15.00
N ILE A 167 -11.66 3.81 -15.74
CA ILE A 167 -10.71 4.91 -15.62
C ILE A 167 -11.44 6.25 -15.67
N VAL A 168 -10.84 7.28 -15.08
CA VAL A 168 -11.36 8.65 -15.20
C VAL A 168 -11.39 9.10 -16.65
N TYR A 169 -12.41 9.89 -17.01
CA TYR A 169 -12.69 10.32 -18.38
C TYR A 169 -11.47 10.96 -19.07
N THR A 170 -10.66 11.73 -18.32
CA THR A 170 -9.47 12.41 -18.85
C THR A 170 -8.37 11.48 -19.35
N LEU A 171 -8.32 10.23 -18.87
CA LEU A 171 -7.36 9.21 -19.29
C LEU A 171 -7.94 8.23 -20.32
N ALA A 172 -9.22 8.34 -20.67
CA ALA A 172 -9.90 7.36 -21.52
C ALA A 172 -9.31 7.27 -22.93
N LYS A 173 -8.89 8.41 -23.52
CA LYS A 173 -8.24 8.42 -24.84
C LYS A 173 -6.93 7.62 -24.82
N LEU A 174 -6.06 7.94 -23.86
CA LEU A 174 -4.78 7.25 -23.66
C LEU A 174 -5.01 5.75 -23.39
N CYS A 175 -5.93 5.39 -22.50
CA CYS A 175 -6.23 4.00 -22.19
C CYS A 175 -6.66 3.21 -23.44
N ARG A 176 -7.51 3.79 -24.30
CA ARG A 176 -7.91 3.16 -25.56
C ARG A 176 -6.72 2.89 -26.48
N GLU A 177 -5.85 3.88 -26.67
CA GLU A 177 -4.67 3.76 -27.52
C GLU A 177 -3.74 2.66 -26.98
N LEU A 178 -3.46 2.68 -25.68
CA LEU A 178 -2.62 1.68 -25.03
C LEU A 178 -3.19 0.26 -25.10
N ILE A 179 -4.51 0.06 -24.95
CA ILE A 179 -5.10 -1.28 -25.07
C ILE A 179 -4.76 -1.87 -26.44
N THR A 180 -4.96 -1.12 -27.51
CA THR A 180 -4.67 -1.59 -28.87
C THR A 180 -3.17 -1.80 -29.09
N GLU A 181 -2.33 -0.87 -28.63
CA GLU A 181 -0.86 -0.96 -28.77
C GLU A 181 -0.28 -2.20 -28.07
N GLU A 182 -0.80 -2.57 -26.90
CA GLU A 182 -0.34 -3.73 -26.14
C GLU A 182 -0.92 -5.07 -26.67
N GLY A 183 -1.69 -5.05 -27.75
CA GLY A 183 -2.26 -6.27 -28.37
C GLY A 183 -3.63 -6.68 -27.80
N GLY A 184 -4.33 -5.76 -27.15
CA GLY A 184 -5.70 -5.97 -26.69
C GLY A 184 -6.75 -5.60 -27.74
N GLU A 185 -7.80 -6.42 -27.84
CA GLU A 185 -9.00 -6.11 -28.63
C GLU A 185 -10.08 -5.54 -27.70
N ILE A 186 -10.55 -4.31 -27.98
CA ILE A 186 -11.65 -3.69 -27.23
C ILE A 186 -12.98 -4.26 -27.73
N VAL A 187 -13.66 -5.02 -26.87
CA VAL A 187 -14.95 -5.65 -27.20
C VAL A 187 -16.15 -4.83 -26.76
N HIS A 188 -15.98 -3.93 -25.77
CA HIS A 188 -17.04 -3.01 -25.35
C HIS A 188 -16.48 -1.76 -24.67
N VAL A 189 -17.18 -0.64 -24.85
CA VAL A 189 -16.93 0.61 -24.13
C VAL A 189 -18.26 1.18 -23.65
N ASP A 190 -18.32 1.61 -22.39
CA ASP A 190 -19.41 2.43 -21.84
C ASP A 190 -18.80 3.63 -21.10
N ALA A 191 -19.54 4.73 -21.01
CA ALA A 191 -19.03 5.95 -20.39
C ALA A 191 -20.11 6.72 -19.63
N SER A 192 -19.65 7.42 -18.61
CA SER A 192 -20.38 8.48 -17.92
C SER A 192 -19.65 9.81 -18.14
N LYS A 193 -20.15 10.89 -17.51
CA LYS A 193 -19.46 12.19 -17.54
C LYS A 193 -18.08 12.18 -16.87
N GLN A 194 -17.82 11.22 -15.97
CA GLN A 194 -16.62 11.21 -15.13
C GLN A 194 -15.72 10.00 -15.36
N HIS A 195 -16.27 8.89 -15.86
CA HIS A 195 -15.58 7.61 -15.97
C HIS A 195 -15.89 6.92 -17.29
N THR A 196 -14.93 6.17 -17.80
CA THR A 196 -15.06 5.30 -18.97
C THR A 196 -14.66 3.89 -18.58
N VAL A 197 -15.46 2.91 -19.01
CA VAL A 197 -15.19 1.48 -18.83
C VAL A 197 -14.79 0.88 -20.17
N PHE A 198 -13.70 0.14 -20.19
CA PHE A 198 -13.27 -0.66 -21.33
C PHE A 198 -13.34 -2.14 -20.96
N HIS A 199 -13.97 -2.92 -21.82
CA HIS A 199 -13.87 -4.39 -21.84
C HIS A 199 -12.94 -4.74 -22.97
N TYR A 200 -11.90 -5.50 -22.69
CA TYR A 200 -10.92 -5.90 -23.68
C TYR A 200 -10.45 -7.34 -23.45
N ARG A 201 -9.98 -7.97 -24.51
CA ARG A 201 -9.45 -9.34 -24.53
C ARG A 201 -8.08 -9.33 -25.19
N SER A 202 -7.36 -10.44 -25.12
CA SER A 202 -6.20 -10.56 -26.00
C SER A 202 -6.65 -10.74 -27.45
N ALA A 203 -6.00 -10.01 -28.37
CA ALA A 203 -6.22 -10.15 -29.80
C ALA A 203 -5.58 -11.43 -30.40
N ALA A 204 -4.71 -12.10 -29.65
CA ALA A 204 -4.05 -13.34 -30.07
C ALA A 204 -3.93 -14.31 -28.88
N ASP A 205 -3.77 -15.61 -29.15
CA ASP A 205 -3.40 -16.55 -28.10
C ASP A 205 -2.00 -16.16 -27.56
N HIS A 206 -1.92 -15.80 -26.29
CA HIS A 206 -0.65 -15.57 -25.62
C HIS A 206 -0.17 -16.86 -24.97
N ASP A 207 1.10 -17.20 -25.20
CA ASP A 207 1.77 -18.22 -24.40
C ASP A 207 1.84 -17.72 -22.95
N ALA A 208 1.21 -18.47 -22.04
CA ALA A 208 1.19 -18.18 -20.60
C ALA A 208 2.60 -18.08 -19.97
N ASP A 209 3.60 -18.67 -20.63
CA ASP A 209 5.01 -18.65 -20.23
C ASP A 209 5.76 -17.38 -20.66
N SER A 210 5.15 -16.48 -21.43
CA SER A 210 5.76 -15.19 -21.81
C SER A 210 5.74 -14.14 -20.67
N ALA A 211 5.32 -14.53 -19.46
CA ALA A 211 5.24 -13.66 -18.29
C ALA A 211 6.62 -13.04 -17.96
N ASP A 212 6.70 -11.77 -18.30
CA ASP A 212 7.90 -10.98 -18.48
C ASP A 212 8.85 -10.98 -17.28
N ASN A 213 10.15 -11.20 -17.56
CA ASN A 213 11.26 -11.03 -16.60
C ASN A 213 11.55 -9.53 -16.33
N LYS A 214 10.60 -8.64 -16.63
CA LYS A 214 10.70 -7.19 -16.43
C LYS A 214 10.54 -6.83 -14.96
N SER A 215 11.50 -6.04 -14.48
CA SER A 215 11.49 -5.44 -13.14
C SER A 215 10.14 -4.81 -12.80
N LEU A 216 9.50 -5.31 -11.74
CA LEU A 216 8.20 -4.84 -11.24
C LEU A 216 8.18 -3.34 -10.93
N LEU A 217 9.30 -2.78 -10.50
CA LEU A 217 9.42 -1.37 -10.13
C LEU A 217 9.64 -0.46 -11.32
N GLN A 218 10.12 -0.98 -12.45
CA GLN A 218 10.53 -0.14 -13.58
C GLN A 218 9.41 0.80 -14.09
N PRO A 219 8.14 0.37 -14.24
CA PRO A 219 7.06 1.27 -14.65
C PRO A 219 6.83 2.44 -13.68
N TYR A 220 7.27 2.30 -12.43
CA TYR A 220 7.07 3.30 -11.40
C TYR A 220 8.24 4.28 -11.29
N ILE A 221 9.44 3.91 -11.76
CA ILE A 221 10.65 4.73 -11.63
C ILE A 221 10.42 6.09 -12.31
N ARG A 222 10.66 7.15 -11.55
CA ARG A 222 10.57 8.55 -11.99
C ARG A 222 11.94 9.17 -12.19
N ASN A 223 12.85 8.96 -11.25
CA ASN A 223 14.16 9.59 -11.23
C ASN A 223 15.19 8.66 -10.58
N SER A 224 16.45 8.83 -10.95
CA SER A 224 17.61 8.17 -10.37
C SER A 224 18.68 9.23 -10.15
N ASP A 225 18.86 9.68 -8.90
CA ASP A 225 19.65 10.88 -8.61
C ASP A 225 20.41 10.78 -7.28
N GLU A 226 21.37 11.68 -7.08
CA GLU A 226 22.06 11.85 -5.81
C GLU A 226 21.27 12.78 -4.89
N PHE A 227 20.94 12.28 -3.71
CA PHE A 227 20.32 13.05 -2.65
C PHE A 227 21.27 13.27 -1.49
N LYS A 228 20.93 14.25 -0.65
CA LYS A 228 21.72 14.61 0.52
C LYS A 228 20.84 14.95 1.71
N ILE A 229 21.08 14.25 2.81
CA ILE A 229 20.56 14.62 4.14
C ILE A 229 21.76 15.00 5.01
N LYS A 230 21.80 16.29 5.41
CA LYS A 230 22.92 16.88 6.15
C LYS A 230 24.28 16.60 5.49
N ARG A 231 25.09 15.71 6.03
CA ARG A 231 26.43 15.39 5.52
C ARG A 231 26.48 14.06 4.73
N THR A 232 25.41 13.28 4.76
CA THR A 232 25.35 11.98 4.08
C THR A 232 24.77 12.16 2.68
N ARG A 233 25.57 11.79 1.66
CA ARG A 233 25.14 11.68 0.26
C ARG A 233 24.83 10.23 -0.08
N TYR A 234 23.84 10.02 -0.93
CA TYR A 234 23.38 8.70 -1.34
C TYR A 234 22.64 8.79 -2.67
N ASN A 235 22.79 7.75 -3.49
CA ASN A 235 21.99 7.61 -4.71
C ASN A 235 20.69 6.90 -4.39
N LEU A 236 19.61 7.30 -5.04
CA LEU A 236 18.28 6.77 -4.78
C LEU A 236 17.44 6.81 -6.07
N ASP A 237 16.82 5.68 -6.40
CA ASP A 237 15.75 5.62 -7.39
C ASP A 237 14.43 6.01 -6.73
N THR A 238 13.74 6.99 -7.27
CA THR A 238 12.42 7.42 -6.79
C THR A 238 11.32 6.95 -7.72
N VAL A 239 10.14 6.71 -7.13
CA VAL A 239 8.95 6.30 -7.88
C VAL A 239 7.84 7.34 -7.83
N TRP A 240 6.99 7.31 -8.86
CA TRP A 240 5.70 7.98 -8.82
C TRP A 240 4.82 7.46 -7.68
N ASN A 241 3.85 8.27 -7.25
CA ASN A 241 2.88 8.00 -6.16
C ASN A 241 3.42 7.94 -4.74
N ILE A 242 4.73 7.92 -4.55
CA ILE A 242 5.34 8.12 -3.24
C ILE A 242 5.89 9.54 -3.19
N ASN A 243 5.67 10.26 -2.08
CA ASN A 243 6.16 11.63 -1.94
C ASN A 243 7.71 11.67 -2.02
N ASP A 244 8.28 12.88 -2.03
CA ASP A 244 9.73 13.08 -1.97
C ASP A 244 10.52 12.61 -3.21
N PHE A 245 9.85 12.40 -4.36
CA PHE A 245 10.51 11.84 -5.56
C PHE A 245 11.52 12.77 -6.26
N ASP A 246 11.36 14.10 -6.18
CA ASP A 246 12.31 15.08 -6.76
C ASP A 246 13.04 15.86 -5.67
N THR A 247 12.34 16.23 -4.61
CA THR A 247 12.89 17.07 -3.54
C THR A 247 12.44 16.59 -2.17
N LEU A 248 13.36 16.65 -1.20
CA LEU A 248 13.09 16.26 0.18
C LEU A 248 12.08 17.21 0.84
N SER A 249 11.02 16.64 1.40
CA SER A 249 10.04 17.33 2.23
C SER A 249 10.66 17.88 3.51
N TRP A 250 9.98 18.86 4.09
CA TRP A 250 10.35 19.41 5.40
C TRP A 250 10.41 18.35 6.49
N ARG A 251 9.52 17.37 6.44
CA ARG A 251 9.47 16.23 7.35
C ARG A 251 10.76 15.40 7.33
N LEU A 252 11.21 14.98 6.14
CA LEU A 252 12.46 14.22 5.99
C LEU A 252 13.68 15.06 6.37
N LYS A 253 13.70 16.36 6.02
CA LYS A 253 14.78 17.28 6.40
C LYS A 253 14.88 17.44 7.92
N LEU A 254 13.75 17.58 8.61
CA LEU A 254 13.69 17.68 10.07
C LEU A 254 14.17 16.39 10.74
N MET A 255 13.60 15.23 10.37
CA MET A 255 14.02 13.95 10.98
C MET A 255 15.48 13.64 10.68
N GLY A 256 15.90 13.86 9.43
CA GLY A 256 17.28 13.72 9.00
C GLY A 256 18.25 14.60 9.78
N GLU A 257 17.83 15.80 10.19
CA GLU A 257 18.62 16.66 11.07
C GLU A 257 18.80 16.08 12.48
N LEU A 258 17.74 15.56 13.08
CA LEU A 258 17.76 15.07 14.45
C LEU A 258 18.49 13.72 14.55
N ILE A 259 18.28 12.82 13.59
CA ILE A 259 18.79 11.46 13.69
C ILE A 259 20.25 11.31 13.25
N ASN A 260 20.75 12.17 12.34
CA ASN A 260 22.14 12.15 11.83
C ASN A 260 23.16 12.88 12.74
N ARG A 261 22.85 13.19 14.00
CA ARG A 261 23.83 13.81 14.93
C ARG A 261 24.92 12.83 15.33
N GLU A 262 24.57 11.56 15.49
CA GLU A 262 25.46 10.47 15.86
C GLU A 262 25.20 9.26 14.95
N PRO A 263 26.23 8.46 14.61
CA PRO A 263 26.07 7.22 13.87
C PRO A 263 25.18 6.22 14.62
N ARG A 264 24.47 5.38 13.87
CA ARG A 264 23.54 4.38 14.41
C ARG A 264 24.09 2.96 14.23
N TYR A 265 23.69 2.09 15.14
CA TYR A 265 24.21 0.74 15.29
C TYR A 265 23.06 -0.24 15.48
N GLY A 266 23.28 -1.52 15.16
CA GLY A 266 22.33 -2.59 15.49
C GLY A 266 21.13 -2.65 14.56
N VAL A 267 19.97 -3.02 15.11
CA VAL A 267 18.73 -3.26 14.36
C VAL A 267 17.95 -1.96 14.19
N MET A 268 17.63 -1.63 12.94
CA MET A 268 16.93 -0.39 12.56
C MET A 268 15.58 -0.71 11.94
N VAL A 269 14.52 -0.11 12.50
CA VAL A 269 13.14 -0.29 12.03
C VAL A 269 12.63 1.02 11.45
N PHE A 270 12.02 0.96 10.27
CA PHE A 270 11.43 2.12 9.60
C PHE A 270 9.97 1.83 9.27
N TRP A 271 9.06 2.59 9.87
CA TRP A 271 7.65 2.60 9.52
C TRP A 271 7.35 3.66 8.47
N SER A 272 6.67 3.25 7.39
CA SER A 272 6.38 4.06 6.21
C SER A 272 7.65 4.73 5.67
N PRO A 273 8.61 3.93 5.16
CA PRO A 273 9.93 4.43 4.77
C PRO A 273 9.91 5.35 3.53
N GLY A 274 8.75 5.47 2.85
CA GLY A 274 8.59 6.26 1.64
C GLY A 274 9.50 5.75 0.52
N GLN A 275 10.29 6.65 -0.07
CA GLN A 275 11.26 6.32 -1.12
C GLN A 275 12.51 5.58 -0.59
N GLY A 276 12.76 5.61 0.72
CA GLY A 276 13.98 5.06 1.34
C GLY A 276 15.05 6.09 1.70
N HIS A 277 14.75 7.39 1.63
CA HIS A 277 15.70 8.47 1.97
C HIS A 277 16.30 8.35 3.37
N LEU A 278 15.46 8.14 4.40
CA LEU A 278 15.93 8.00 5.79
C LEU A 278 16.67 6.68 6.02
N PRO A 279 16.16 5.51 5.58
CA PRO A 279 16.92 4.27 5.63
C PRO A 279 18.33 4.39 5.04
N LEU A 280 18.46 4.93 3.82
CA LEU A 280 19.75 5.13 3.17
C LEU A 280 20.64 6.12 3.90
N ALA A 281 20.11 7.28 4.30
CA ALA A 281 20.90 8.31 4.97
C ALA A 281 21.45 7.83 6.32
N VAL A 282 20.67 7.06 7.08
CA VAL A 282 21.10 6.50 8.36
C VAL A 282 22.14 5.40 8.15
N CYS A 283 21.88 4.45 7.23
CA CYS A 283 22.79 3.32 7.00
C CYS A 283 24.13 3.75 6.38
N ARG A 284 24.15 4.82 5.56
CA ARG A 284 25.37 5.35 4.92
C ARG A 284 26.09 6.41 5.75
N GLN A 285 25.55 6.79 6.91
CA GLN A 285 26.19 7.79 7.76
C GLN A 285 27.59 7.29 8.17
N LYS A 286 28.60 8.16 8.05
CA LYS A 286 29.98 7.81 8.43
C LYS A 286 30.03 7.32 9.89
N GLY A 287 30.53 6.10 10.08
CA GLY A 287 30.65 5.46 11.39
C GLY A 287 29.47 4.58 11.78
N ALA A 288 28.38 4.55 11.01
CA ALA A 288 27.27 3.64 11.24
C ALA A 288 27.70 2.17 11.05
N ARG A 289 27.07 1.28 11.82
CA ARG A 289 27.20 -0.19 11.68
C ARG A 289 25.81 -0.82 11.85
N PRO A 290 24.93 -0.71 10.82
CA PRO A 290 23.66 -1.42 10.85
C PRO A 290 23.90 -2.94 10.82
N GLU A 291 23.18 -3.66 11.68
CA GLU A 291 23.21 -5.14 11.72
C GLU A 291 22.03 -5.75 10.95
N LYS A 292 20.89 -5.07 10.95
CA LYS A 292 19.67 -5.48 10.24
C LYS A 292 18.77 -4.26 10.02
N VAL A 293 18.09 -4.22 8.87
CA VAL A 293 17.03 -3.25 8.59
C VAL A 293 15.70 -3.96 8.47
N ILE A 294 14.67 -3.43 9.14
CA ILE A 294 13.28 -3.86 9.02
C ILE A 294 12.49 -2.69 8.42
N LEU A 295 11.92 -2.90 7.25
CA LEU A 295 10.99 -1.98 6.61
C LEU A 295 9.57 -2.45 6.86
N THR A 296 8.73 -1.59 7.45
CA THR A 296 7.33 -1.90 7.73
C THR A 296 6.43 -0.72 7.36
N GLY A 297 5.15 -1.00 7.13
CA GLY A 297 4.20 -0.03 6.62
C GLY A 297 3.12 -0.71 5.81
N ARG A 298 2.08 0.05 5.48
CA ARG A 298 0.91 -0.48 4.75
C ARG A 298 1.08 -0.46 3.24
N ASP A 299 1.94 0.40 2.70
CA ASP A 299 2.06 0.61 1.27
C ASP A 299 3.20 -0.23 0.68
N ARG A 300 2.84 -1.25 -0.07
CA ARG A 300 3.78 -2.18 -0.68
C ARG A 300 4.79 -1.51 -1.63
N LEU A 301 4.41 -0.47 -2.38
CA LEU A 301 5.35 0.21 -3.27
C LEU A 301 6.45 0.93 -2.46
N GLU A 302 6.10 1.56 -1.34
CA GLU A 302 7.08 2.21 -0.44
C GLU A 302 8.10 1.20 0.10
N LEU A 303 7.61 0.04 0.53
CA LEU A 303 8.45 -1.02 1.06
C LEU A 303 9.40 -1.58 -0.02
N LEU A 304 8.88 -1.83 -1.22
CA LEU A 304 9.66 -2.38 -2.33
C LEU A 304 10.70 -1.38 -2.86
N ILE A 305 10.35 -0.11 -3.05
CA ILE A 305 11.32 0.89 -3.53
C ILE A 305 12.40 1.18 -2.49
N SER A 306 12.02 1.27 -1.20
CA SER A 306 12.98 1.43 -0.11
C SER A 306 13.93 0.24 -0.01
N ALA A 307 13.41 -0.98 -0.19
CA ALA A 307 14.21 -2.19 -0.20
C ALA A 307 15.15 -2.28 -1.41
N HIS A 308 14.67 -1.94 -2.60
CA HIS A 308 15.47 -1.83 -3.83
C HIS A 308 16.66 -0.90 -3.62
N ASN A 309 16.39 0.30 -3.09
CA ASN A 309 17.41 1.30 -2.82
C ASN A 309 18.45 0.86 -1.78
N LEU A 310 18.02 0.20 -0.69
CA LEU A 310 18.95 -0.36 0.29
C LEU A 310 19.83 -1.46 -0.32
N LYS A 311 19.27 -2.36 -1.14
CA LYS A 311 20.04 -3.40 -1.83
C LYS A 311 21.04 -2.81 -2.82
N ALA A 312 20.68 -1.74 -3.51
CA ALA A 312 21.57 -1.02 -4.43
C ALA A 312 22.79 -0.39 -3.73
N MET A 313 22.83 -0.32 -2.39
CA MET A 313 24.04 0.07 -1.66
C MET A 313 25.21 -0.92 -1.82
N GLY A 314 24.95 -2.15 -2.28
CA GLY A 314 25.97 -3.19 -2.42
C GLY A 314 26.49 -3.75 -1.09
N THR A 315 25.67 -3.68 -0.03
CA THR A 315 26.00 -4.24 1.29
C THR A 315 25.23 -5.54 1.53
N ASP A 316 25.85 -6.54 2.15
CA ASP A 316 25.19 -7.76 2.64
C ASP A 316 24.31 -7.53 3.88
N LEU A 317 23.80 -6.30 4.05
CA LEU A 317 22.99 -5.88 5.18
C LEU A 317 21.67 -6.67 5.18
N PRO A 318 21.41 -7.51 6.22
CA PRO A 318 20.16 -8.23 6.33
C PRO A 318 18.97 -7.27 6.29
N LEU A 319 18.03 -7.54 5.38
CA LEU A 319 16.86 -6.71 5.13
C LEU A 319 15.59 -7.54 5.23
N GLU A 320 14.67 -7.12 6.10
CA GLU A 320 13.35 -7.72 6.26
C GLU A 320 12.27 -6.70 5.85
N ILE A 321 11.27 -7.16 5.10
CA ILE A 321 10.07 -6.39 4.77
C ILE A 321 8.89 -6.99 5.54
N ARG A 322 8.20 -6.17 6.34
CA ARG A 322 7.03 -6.55 7.14
C ARG A 322 5.84 -5.65 6.80
N PRO A 323 5.06 -5.99 5.76
CA PRO A 323 3.86 -5.23 5.46
C PRO A 323 2.86 -5.30 6.62
N MET A 324 2.30 -4.15 6.99
CA MET A 324 1.34 -4.06 8.10
C MET A 324 0.40 -2.86 7.92
N ALA A 325 -0.88 -3.02 8.21
CA ALA A 325 -1.91 -2.00 8.02
C ALA A 325 -1.76 -0.77 8.94
N ASP A 326 -1.31 -0.97 10.19
CA ASP A 326 -1.19 0.11 11.18
C ASP A 326 -0.02 -0.11 12.15
N PRO A 327 0.69 0.97 12.57
CA PRO A 327 1.86 0.82 13.43
C PRO A 327 1.53 0.45 14.89
N GLY A 328 0.25 0.44 15.26
CA GLY A 328 -0.24 -0.02 16.57
C GLY A 328 -0.66 -1.50 16.60
N MET A 329 -0.54 -2.24 15.49
CA MET A 329 -0.84 -3.67 15.46
C MET A 329 0.30 -4.49 16.10
N GLU A 330 -0.08 -5.57 16.79
CA GLU A 330 0.87 -6.41 17.53
C GLU A 330 1.94 -7.00 16.60
N GLY A 331 3.21 -6.84 16.98
CA GLY A 331 4.33 -7.42 16.24
C GLY A 331 4.66 -6.68 14.94
N CYS A 332 4.08 -5.50 14.72
CA CYS A 332 4.35 -4.65 13.55
C CYS A 332 5.86 -4.41 13.37
N PHE A 333 6.56 -4.01 14.43
CA PHE A 333 7.97 -3.60 14.36
C PHE A 333 8.98 -4.74 14.50
N GLY A 334 8.53 -5.98 14.69
CA GLY A 334 9.39 -7.14 14.92
C GLY A 334 9.36 -7.65 16.36
N GLU A 335 10.40 -8.36 16.76
CA GLU A 335 10.48 -9.02 18.07
C GLU A 335 10.64 -8.03 19.23
N LYS A 336 10.18 -8.41 20.42
CA LYS A 336 10.28 -7.57 21.63
C LYS A 336 11.74 -7.31 22.00
N LYS A 337 12.07 -6.07 22.36
CA LYS A 337 13.41 -5.62 22.76
C LYS A 337 14.52 -5.95 21.75
N SER A 338 14.22 -5.91 20.45
CA SER A 338 15.15 -6.24 19.37
C SER A 338 15.75 -5.01 18.68
N ALA A 339 15.04 -3.87 18.67
CA ALA A 339 15.43 -2.69 17.89
C ALA A 339 16.29 -1.69 18.68
N ASP A 340 17.29 -1.12 18.02
CA ASP A 340 18.14 -0.03 18.53
C ASP A 340 17.64 1.34 18.04
N LEU A 341 17.04 1.37 16.85
CA LEU A 341 16.43 2.54 16.25
C LEU A 341 15.06 2.19 15.67
N LEU A 342 14.05 3.00 15.98
CA LEU A 342 12.76 3.03 15.30
C LEU A 342 12.55 4.43 14.73
N ILE A 343 12.26 4.53 13.43
CA ILE A 343 11.76 5.77 12.82
C ILE A 343 10.33 5.54 12.38
N THR A 344 9.41 6.36 12.88
CA THR A 344 7.99 6.34 12.52
C THR A 344 7.62 7.59 11.78
N ASP A 345 7.24 7.41 10.52
CA ASP A 345 6.63 8.45 9.73
C ASP A 345 5.11 8.45 9.89
N LEU A 346 4.57 9.46 10.58
CA LEU A 346 3.16 9.50 10.97
C LEU A 346 2.26 9.96 9.83
N SER A 347 1.31 9.09 9.50
CA SER A 347 0.12 9.41 8.69
C SER A 347 -1.10 8.69 9.27
N PRO A 348 -1.56 9.08 10.47
CA PRO A 348 -2.62 8.36 11.17
C PRO A 348 -3.94 8.40 10.42
N VAL A 349 -4.71 7.31 10.52
CA VAL A 349 -6.10 7.31 10.06
C VAL A 349 -6.92 8.18 11.02
N PRO A 350 -7.71 9.15 10.53
CA PRO A 350 -8.52 9.98 11.40
C PRO A 350 -9.56 9.16 12.18
N ARG A 351 -9.91 9.63 13.38
CA ARG A 351 -10.93 9.02 14.26
C ARG A 351 -10.61 7.61 14.78
N THR A 352 -9.34 7.23 14.81
CA THR A 352 -8.86 6.00 15.45
C THR A 352 -7.97 6.30 16.65
N ASP A 353 -7.81 5.36 17.59
CA ASP A 353 -6.81 5.46 18.67
C ASP A 353 -5.44 4.91 18.22
N TRP A 354 -4.87 5.57 17.22
CA TRP A 354 -3.56 5.21 16.69
C TRP A 354 -2.42 5.53 17.67
N SER A 355 -2.58 6.52 18.55
CA SER A 355 -1.47 7.08 19.33
C SER A 355 -1.07 6.22 20.53
N SER A 356 -2.04 5.64 21.24
CA SER A 356 -1.78 4.78 22.40
C SER A 356 -1.13 3.47 21.95
N SER A 357 -1.73 2.82 20.97
CA SER A 357 -1.27 1.54 20.41
C SER A 357 0.13 1.66 19.80
N LEU A 358 0.40 2.72 19.03
CA LEU A 358 1.73 2.97 18.46
C LEU A 358 2.81 3.11 19.55
N LYS A 359 2.52 3.89 20.60
CA LYS A 359 3.47 4.07 21.71
C LYS A 359 3.80 2.75 22.38
N ASP A 360 2.79 1.90 22.60
CA ASP A 360 2.98 0.61 23.26
C ASP A 360 3.78 -0.36 22.39
N GLU A 361 3.51 -0.44 21.08
CA GLU A 361 4.30 -1.26 20.16
C GLU A 361 5.75 -0.76 20.02
N ALA A 362 5.96 0.56 19.96
CA ALA A 362 7.29 1.15 19.99
C ALA A 362 8.04 0.82 21.29
N ALA A 363 7.35 0.85 22.43
CA ALA A 363 7.91 0.46 23.72
C ALA A 363 8.22 -1.04 23.79
N LYS A 364 7.45 -1.91 23.15
CA LYS A 364 7.70 -3.35 23.12
C LYS A 364 8.95 -3.69 22.29
N VAL A 365 9.13 -3.07 21.13
CA VAL A 365 10.21 -3.44 20.19
C VAL A 365 11.58 -2.85 20.58
N LEU A 366 11.63 -1.62 21.10
CA LEU A 366 12.91 -0.95 21.36
C LEU A 366 13.64 -1.54 22.59
N LYS A 367 14.96 -1.68 22.50
CA LYS A 367 15.84 -1.98 23.64
C LYS A 367 15.85 -0.81 24.63
N THR A 368 16.20 -1.07 25.89
CA THR A 368 16.51 0.02 26.85
C THR A 368 17.65 0.87 26.30
N GLY A 369 17.49 2.20 26.31
CA GLY A 369 18.42 3.13 25.65
C GLY A 369 18.22 3.28 24.14
N GLY A 370 17.36 2.46 23.52
CA GLY A 370 17.01 2.56 22.10
C GLY A 370 16.33 3.88 21.77
N VAL A 371 16.42 4.28 20.49
CA VAL A 371 15.99 5.59 20.01
C VAL A 371 14.73 5.49 19.16
N TRP A 372 13.77 6.36 19.44
CA TRP A 372 12.54 6.48 18.65
C TRP A 372 12.44 7.86 18.01
N GLY A 373 12.61 7.93 16.69
CA GLY A 373 12.35 9.12 15.89
C GLY A 373 10.92 9.13 15.36
N ILE A 374 10.18 10.21 15.58
CA ILE A 374 8.83 10.40 15.04
C ILE A 374 8.82 11.66 14.18
N ALA A 375 8.25 11.58 12.98
CA ALA A 375 8.04 12.74 12.11
C ALA A 375 6.60 12.78 11.60
N GLY A 376 6.00 13.96 11.48
CA GLY A 376 4.63 14.09 10.98
C GLY A 376 4.10 15.53 11.06
N ARG A 377 2.79 15.70 10.85
CA ARG A 377 2.16 17.01 11.07
C ARG A 377 2.28 17.37 12.56
N SER A 378 2.45 18.66 12.83
CA SER A 378 2.66 19.15 14.21
C SER A 378 1.53 18.76 15.15
N ALA A 379 0.29 18.73 14.66
CA ALA A 379 -0.88 18.33 15.43
C ALA A 379 -0.82 16.86 15.84
N ASP A 380 -0.52 15.96 14.89
CA ASP A 380 -0.43 14.52 15.16
C ASP A 380 0.71 14.21 16.12
N VAL A 381 1.91 14.74 15.88
CA VAL A 381 3.04 14.54 16.79
C VAL A 381 2.73 15.06 18.21
N ALA A 382 1.98 16.16 18.35
CA ALA A 382 1.56 16.67 19.64
C ALA A 382 0.57 15.75 20.38
N VAL A 383 -0.28 15.01 19.67
CA VAL A 383 -1.13 13.97 20.27
C VAL A 383 -0.25 12.87 20.88
N LEU A 384 0.72 12.37 20.12
CA LEU A 384 1.61 11.31 20.58
C LEU A 384 2.48 11.74 21.78
N THR A 385 3.03 12.96 21.77
CA THR A 385 3.82 13.49 22.90
C THR A 385 3.05 13.47 24.23
N LYS A 386 1.73 13.66 24.22
CA LYS A 386 0.91 13.63 25.46
C LYS A 386 0.85 12.24 26.09
N VAL A 387 0.94 11.18 25.29
CA VAL A 387 0.86 9.80 25.76
C VAL A 387 2.24 9.17 26.00
N SER A 388 3.33 9.77 25.51
CA SER A 388 4.73 9.29 25.63
C SER A 388 5.36 9.43 27.03
N ARG A 389 4.60 9.28 28.12
CA ARG A 389 5.19 9.12 29.48
C ARG A 389 6.11 7.89 29.51
N GLY A 390 7.25 8.01 30.19
CA GLY A 390 8.27 6.94 30.28
C GLY A 390 9.35 6.99 29.19
N TRP A 391 9.38 8.05 28.38
CA TRP A 391 10.39 8.30 27.37
C TRP A 391 11.13 9.60 27.70
N THR A 392 12.44 9.64 27.44
CA THR A 392 13.23 10.86 27.56
C THR A 392 13.30 11.55 26.21
N THR A 393 12.77 12.77 26.09
CA THR A 393 12.92 13.58 24.87
C THR A 393 14.37 14.01 24.72
N LEU A 394 15.01 13.62 23.61
CA LEU A 394 16.36 14.06 23.26
C LEU A 394 16.34 15.35 22.45
N GLU A 395 15.44 15.43 21.47
CA GLU A 395 15.35 16.53 20.52
C GLU A 395 13.91 16.72 20.05
N ASP A 396 13.54 17.96 19.73
CA ASP A 396 12.22 18.33 19.23
C ASP A 396 12.32 19.57 18.34
N LYS A 397 11.92 19.44 17.07
CA LYS A 397 11.94 20.54 16.10
C LYS A 397 10.63 20.64 15.34
N ARG A 398 10.20 21.88 15.11
CA ARG A 398 9.00 22.22 14.34
C ARG A 398 9.33 23.24 13.25
N THR A 399 8.83 23.03 12.04
CA THR A 399 8.87 24.03 10.97
C THR A 399 7.73 23.84 9.98
N ARG A 400 7.13 24.95 9.51
CA ARG A 400 6.10 24.96 8.44
C ARG A 400 4.98 23.93 8.60
N GLY A 401 4.46 23.77 9.82
CA GLY A 401 3.39 22.82 10.12
C GLY A 401 3.85 21.37 10.34
N TRP A 402 5.13 21.05 10.13
CA TRP A 402 5.75 19.75 10.40
C TRP A 402 6.51 19.75 11.72
N ARG A 403 6.58 18.59 12.38
CA ARG A 403 7.35 18.39 13.61
C ARG A 403 8.09 17.05 13.54
N ALA A 404 9.30 17.02 14.08
CA ALA A 404 10.06 15.80 14.31
C ALA A 404 10.53 15.79 15.77
N VAL A 405 10.41 14.65 16.44
CA VAL A 405 10.82 14.44 17.82
C VAL A 405 11.64 13.16 17.91
N VAL A 406 12.69 13.17 18.72
CA VAL A 406 13.49 11.99 19.01
C VAL A 406 13.42 11.71 20.51
N TYR A 407 13.02 10.49 20.85
CA TYR A 407 12.97 9.98 22.21
C TYR A 407 14.03 8.91 22.44
N ARG A 408 14.41 8.74 23.70
CA ARG A 408 15.15 7.58 24.21
C ARG A 408 14.25 6.78 25.13
N LYS A 409 14.26 5.45 24.97
CA LYS A 409 13.56 4.55 25.88
C LYS A 409 14.33 4.48 27.20
N ASN A 410 13.61 4.72 28.31
CA ASN A 410 14.16 4.67 29.66
C ASN A 410 14.61 3.26 30.08
#